data_AF-A0A2N2W0Y4-F1
#
_entry.id   AF-A0A2N2W0Y4-F1
#
_cell.length_a   1.000
_cell.length_b   1.000
_cell.length_c   1.000
_cell.angle_alpha   90.00
_cell.angle_beta   90.00
_cell.angle_gamma   90.00
#
_symmetry.space_group_name_H-M   'P 1'
#
loop_
_entity.id
_entity.type
_entity.pdbx_description
1 polymer ?
#
loop_
_entity_poly.entity_id
_entity_poly.type
_entity_poly.pdbx_seq_one_letter_code
_entity_poly.pdbx_strand_id
1 'polypeptide(L)'
;MRIRFYLLTFLFSIVSFCALTQVTFIIDELPDYTPQQDVIYIAGNFNGWAAGSENYILHKNEQDKWTITLDQQPGGTSIQFKFTRGSWETVEKGPAGEELPDRQFTFGNGQTIGVVIQNWADNGGGATSTAAANVTVMDNNFYMPQLNRNRRIWLYFPPGYETSGIAYPVLYMHDGQNLFDNLTAYSGEWQVDETLNALASEGQPVPIVVGIDNGGSDRINEYTPWVNSQYGGGEGDLYIRFIVETLKPYIDANYRTIPGRNTTAIMGSSLGGLISHFGALSYQSVFSKVGIFSPSYWFSDSVWSFTHDIVKQYDMRFYQLCGTLEGSNTVSDMLKMNDSLVEIEFQQENIFNKVVAGGQHNETLWRNTFSEAYQWLFDSASSVEDELHGQKAVICFPNPVGDVLFFQGLPISSYDSVCIYTINGQMVKQIQDFDGQKAAVGDLPAGAYIIRFLKNGIELEGKFIRK
;
A
#
# COMPACT_ATOMS: atom_id res chain seq x y z
N MET A 1 -50.72 30.87 -61.58
CA MET A 1 -50.53 31.44 -60.24
C MET A 1 -50.04 30.33 -59.31
N ARG A 2 -48.73 30.25 -59.04
CA ARG A 2 -48.14 29.27 -58.10
C ARG A 2 -47.26 30.06 -57.13
N ILE A 3 -47.71 30.17 -55.89
CA ILE A 3 -47.01 30.83 -54.79
C ILE A 3 -46.02 29.81 -54.22
N ARG A 4 -44.72 30.14 -54.26
CA ARG A 4 -43.67 29.37 -53.56
C ARG A 4 -43.50 29.96 -52.17
N PHE A 5 -43.86 29.19 -51.14
CA PHE A 5 -43.50 29.47 -49.75
C PHE A 5 -42.04 29.08 -49.53
N TYR A 6 -41.20 30.04 -49.13
CA TYR A 6 -39.91 29.75 -48.52
C TYR A 6 -40.11 29.74 -47.01
N LEU A 7 -40.02 28.56 -46.41
CA LEU A 7 -40.03 28.38 -44.96
C LEU A 7 -38.60 28.65 -44.46
N LEU A 8 -38.42 29.76 -43.73
CA LEU A 8 -37.16 30.09 -43.08
C LEU A 8 -37.13 29.34 -41.73
N THR A 9 -36.39 28.23 -41.64
CA THR A 9 -36.13 27.53 -40.39
C THR A 9 -35.06 28.28 -39.60
N PHE A 10 -35.47 28.97 -38.53
CA PHE A 10 -34.55 29.53 -37.54
C PHE A 10 -34.04 28.39 -36.64
N LEU A 11 -32.77 28.02 -36.79
CA LEU A 11 -32.08 27.10 -35.89
C LEU A 11 -31.68 27.89 -34.63
N PHE A 12 -32.41 27.71 -33.53
CA PHE A 12 -31.99 28.24 -32.22
C PHE A 12 -30.90 27.32 -31.66
N SER A 13 -29.64 27.70 -31.85
CA SER A 13 -28.51 27.11 -31.13
C SER A 13 -28.60 27.58 -29.67
N ILE A 14 -29.08 26.71 -28.77
CA ILE A 14 -28.95 26.94 -27.32
C ILE A 14 -27.47 26.73 -27.00
N VAL A 15 -26.70 27.82 -27.04
CA VAL A 15 -25.37 27.85 -26.44
C VAL A 15 -25.59 27.92 -24.94
N SER A 16 -25.47 26.78 -24.27
CA SER A 16 -25.48 26.72 -22.80
C SER A 16 -24.16 27.35 -22.32
N PHE A 17 -24.20 28.63 -21.96
CA PHE A 17 -23.09 29.28 -21.29
C PHE A 17 -22.96 28.67 -19.88
N CYS A 18 -21.97 27.81 -19.65
CA CYS A 18 -21.53 27.50 -18.30
C CYS A 18 -20.91 28.76 -17.71
N ALA A 19 -21.62 29.40 -16.77
CA ALA A 19 -21.07 30.51 -16.02
C ALA A 19 -19.87 30.00 -15.19
N LEU A 20 -18.72 30.66 -15.34
CA LEU A 20 -17.61 30.48 -14.42
C LEU A 20 -17.94 31.22 -13.13
N THR A 21 -17.71 30.55 -12.00
CA THR A 21 -18.05 31.06 -10.67
C THR A 21 -16.84 30.92 -9.76
N GLN A 22 -16.74 31.82 -8.79
CA GLN A 22 -15.61 31.89 -7.86
C GLN A 22 -16.09 31.61 -6.43
N VAL A 23 -15.19 31.14 -5.58
CA VAL A 23 -15.46 31.03 -4.15
C VAL A 23 -14.35 31.68 -3.35
N THR A 24 -14.73 32.42 -2.32
CA THR A 24 -13.82 32.97 -1.32
C THR A 24 -14.10 32.30 0.01
N PHE A 25 -13.08 31.70 0.62
CA PHE A 25 -13.15 31.20 1.98
C PHE A 25 -12.62 32.25 2.95
N ILE A 26 -13.27 32.43 4.08
CA ILE A 26 -12.83 33.28 5.18
C ILE A 26 -12.86 32.43 6.44
N ILE A 27 -11.74 32.39 7.18
CA ILE A 27 -11.72 31.77 8.50
C ILE A 27 -12.34 32.76 9.49
N ASP A 28 -13.52 32.41 9.99
CA ASP A 28 -14.25 33.20 10.97
C ASP A 28 -13.70 33.02 12.38
N GLU A 29 -13.29 31.80 12.73
CA GLU A 29 -12.77 31.45 14.05
C GLU A 29 -11.63 30.44 13.93
N LEU A 30 -10.62 30.63 14.78
CA LEU A 30 -9.46 29.77 14.96
C LEU A 30 -9.36 29.35 16.43
N PRO A 31 -8.77 28.19 16.74
CA PRO A 31 -8.46 27.84 18.12
C PRO A 31 -7.44 28.82 18.71
N ASP A 32 -7.65 29.28 19.95
CA ASP A 32 -6.84 30.34 20.59
C ASP A 32 -5.34 29.99 20.71
N TYR A 33 -5.00 28.70 20.70
CA TYR A 33 -3.62 28.21 20.77
C TYR A 33 -2.95 28.05 19.40
N THR A 34 -3.62 28.43 18.30
CA THR A 34 -3.01 28.43 16.96
C THR A 34 -1.74 29.28 16.98
N PRO A 35 -0.56 28.72 16.63
CA PRO A 35 0.68 29.49 16.70
C PRO A 35 0.64 30.71 15.77
N GLN A 36 1.07 31.87 16.25
CA GLN A 36 0.92 33.13 15.52
C GLN A 36 1.78 33.22 14.25
N GLN A 37 2.90 32.49 14.22
CA GLN A 37 3.79 32.43 13.08
C GLN A 37 3.32 31.49 11.96
N ASP A 38 2.31 30.66 12.25
CA ASP A 38 1.87 29.65 11.30
C ASP A 38 1.00 30.29 10.22
N VAL A 39 1.15 29.73 9.02
CA VAL A 39 0.38 30.10 7.84
C VAL A 39 -0.68 29.02 7.61
N ILE A 40 -1.88 29.44 7.21
CA ILE A 40 -2.98 28.50 6.93
C ILE A 40 -3.02 28.21 5.43
N TYR A 41 -3.20 26.94 5.11
CA TYR A 41 -3.31 26.44 3.74
C TYR A 41 -4.68 25.79 3.54
N ILE A 42 -5.14 25.75 2.29
CA ILE A 42 -6.24 24.89 1.87
C ILE A 42 -5.70 23.79 0.95
N ALA A 43 -6.08 22.54 1.23
CA ALA A 43 -5.70 21.38 0.41
C ALA A 43 -6.94 20.59 0.04
N GLY A 44 -6.98 20.08 -1.19
CA GLY A 44 -8.15 19.40 -1.74
C GLY A 44 -7.88 18.72 -3.07
N ASN A 45 -8.92 18.16 -3.66
CA ASN A 45 -8.81 17.47 -4.96
C ASN A 45 -8.27 18.39 -6.09
N PHE A 46 -8.50 19.69 -6.00
CA PHE A 46 -8.01 20.69 -6.96
C PHE A 46 -6.50 20.94 -6.91
N ASN A 47 -5.82 20.60 -5.81
CA ASN A 47 -4.37 20.72 -5.68
C ASN A 47 -3.68 19.38 -5.39
N GLY A 48 -4.37 18.27 -5.62
CA GLY A 48 -3.84 16.93 -5.37
C GLY A 48 -3.61 16.63 -3.88
N TRP A 49 -4.33 17.29 -2.99
CA TRP A 49 -4.19 17.13 -1.54
C TRP A 49 -2.79 17.51 -1.01
N ALA A 50 -2.16 18.50 -1.62
CA ALA A 50 -0.89 19.06 -1.16
C ALA A 50 -1.09 20.01 0.03
N ALA A 51 -0.96 19.51 1.26
CA ALA A 51 -1.22 20.23 2.52
C ALA A 51 -0.49 21.57 2.67
N GLY A 52 0.73 21.68 2.16
CA GLY A 52 1.59 22.88 2.28
C GLY A 52 1.85 23.59 0.95
N SER A 53 0.92 23.54 0.00
CA SER A 53 1.12 24.14 -1.32
C SER A 53 1.14 25.68 -1.24
N GLU A 54 2.25 26.30 -1.65
CA GLU A 54 2.41 27.77 -1.63
C GLU A 54 1.35 28.53 -2.43
N ASN A 55 0.82 27.91 -3.50
CA ASN A 55 -0.24 28.49 -4.33
C ASN A 55 -1.61 28.56 -3.62
N TYR A 56 -1.75 27.87 -2.48
CA TYR A 56 -3.00 27.75 -1.73
C TYR A 56 -2.87 28.22 -0.28
N ILE A 57 -1.95 29.17 -0.06
CA ILE A 57 -1.81 29.92 1.19
C ILE A 57 -2.99 30.88 1.36
N LEU A 58 -3.60 30.88 2.54
CA LEU A 58 -4.53 31.94 2.93
C LEU A 58 -3.75 33.20 3.30
N HIS A 59 -4.30 34.36 2.99
CA HIS A 59 -3.75 35.66 3.36
C HIS A 59 -4.71 36.40 4.27
N LYS A 60 -4.20 37.28 5.13
CA LYS A 60 -5.07 38.13 5.94
C LYS A 60 -5.70 39.24 5.11
N ASN A 61 -7.01 39.44 5.22
CA ASN A 61 -7.73 40.55 4.59
C ASN A 61 -7.68 41.84 5.44
N GLU A 62 -8.36 42.89 5.00
CA GLU A 62 -8.44 44.19 5.70
C GLU A 62 -9.03 44.12 7.13
N GLN A 63 -9.75 43.03 7.45
CA GLN A 63 -10.34 42.77 8.76
C GLN A 63 -9.47 41.84 9.62
N ASP A 64 -8.21 41.59 9.23
CA ASP A 64 -7.26 40.67 9.87
C ASP A 64 -7.73 39.20 9.88
N LYS A 65 -8.71 38.83 9.04
CA LYS A 65 -9.18 37.45 8.88
C LYS A 65 -8.42 36.74 7.76
N TRP A 66 -8.06 35.48 7.98
CA TRP A 66 -7.47 34.61 6.95
C TRP A 66 -8.48 34.35 5.83
N THR A 67 -8.07 34.54 4.58
CA THR A 67 -8.91 34.37 3.41
C THR A 67 -8.13 33.82 2.22
N ILE A 68 -8.82 33.06 1.38
CA ILE A 68 -8.33 32.69 0.05
C ILE A 68 -9.49 32.69 -0.92
N THR A 69 -9.23 33.15 -2.14
CA THR A 69 -10.16 33.05 -3.26
C THR A 69 -9.62 32.04 -4.25
N LEU A 70 -10.37 30.97 -4.50
CA LEU A 70 -9.96 29.96 -5.48
C LEU A 70 -10.23 30.44 -6.91
N ASP A 71 -9.53 29.84 -7.87
CA ASP A 71 -9.74 30.11 -9.30
C ASP A 71 -11.18 29.79 -9.72
N GLN A 72 -11.66 30.51 -10.74
CA GLN A 72 -13.02 30.34 -11.22
C GLN A 72 -13.22 28.97 -11.86
N GLN A 73 -14.30 28.29 -11.49
CA GLN A 73 -14.69 26.99 -12.03
C GLN A 73 -16.10 27.05 -12.62
N PRO A 74 -16.43 26.19 -13.60
CA PRO A 74 -17.79 26.07 -14.10
C PRO A 74 -18.79 25.81 -12.98
N GLY A 75 -19.94 26.49 -13.00
CA GLY A 75 -21.04 26.20 -12.09
C GLY A 75 -21.45 24.72 -12.17
N GLY A 76 -21.63 24.09 -11.00
CA GLY A 76 -21.85 22.66 -10.81
C GLY A 76 -20.59 21.86 -10.45
N THR A 77 -19.39 22.45 -10.55
CA THR A 77 -18.14 21.77 -10.17
C THR A 77 -18.10 21.55 -8.65
N SER A 78 -17.84 20.32 -8.19
CA SER A 78 -17.69 20.01 -6.76
C SER A 78 -16.23 19.82 -6.37
N ILE A 79 -15.84 20.40 -5.25
CA ILE A 79 -14.51 20.23 -4.64
C ILE A 79 -14.65 19.63 -3.24
N GLN A 80 -13.62 18.88 -2.85
CA GLN A 80 -13.41 18.36 -1.51
C GLN A 80 -12.10 18.96 -0.97
N PHE A 81 -12.10 19.40 0.29
CA PHE A 81 -10.98 20.13 0.86
C PHE A 81 -10.92 20.09 2.39
N LYS A 82 -9.74 20.44 2.93
CA LYS A 82 -9.42 20.65 4.35
C LYS A 82 -8.47 21.84 4.52
N PHE A 83 -8.46 22.41 5.72
CA PHE A 83 -7.47 23.41 6.13
C PHE A 83 -6.33 22.79 6.95
N THR A 84 -5.11 23.27 6.73
CA THR A 84 -3.92 22.81 7.46
C THR A 84 -3.02 23.99 7.83
N ARG A 85 -1.99 23.74 8.66
CA ARG A 85 -0.88 24.69 8.88
C ARG A 85 0.40 24.31 8.13
N GLY A 86 0.25 23.64 6.99
CA GLY A 86 1.35 23.31 6.07
C GLY A 86 1.70 21.82 6.02
N SER A 87 1.13 21.01 6.91
CA SER A 87 1.28 19.56 6.93
C SER A 87 -0.01 18.87 7.38
N TRP A 88 -0.14 17.58 7.07
CA TRP A 88 -1.25 16.77 7.57
C TRP A 88 -1.22 16.56 9.09
N GLU A 89 -0.05 16.70 9.72
CA GLU A 89 0.10 16.68 11.18
C GLU A 89 -0.52 17.91 11.87
N THR A 90 -0.87 18.94 11.08
CA THR A 90 -1.47 20.19 11.56
C THR A 90 -2.80 20.48 10.85
N VAL A 91 -3.49 19.43 10.40
CA VAL A 91 -4.82 19.52 9.78
C VAL A 91 -5.88 19.91 10.81
N GLU A 92 -6.93 20.59 10.34
CA GLU A 92 -8.11 20.86 11.16
C GLU A 92 -8.77 19.58 11.68
N LYS A 93 -9.25 19.63 12.93
CA LYS A 93 -9.97 18.55 13.61
C LYS A 93 -11.25 19.06 14.25
N GLY A 94 -12.11 18.14 14.65
CA GLY A 94 -13.31 18.41 15.44
C GLY A 94 -12.97 18.91 16.85
N PRO A 95 -13.97 19.38 17.62
CA PRO A 95 -13.74 20.01 18.92
C PRO A 95 -13.08 19.07 19.94
N ALA A 96 -13.24 17.75 19.81
CA ALA A 96 -12.60 16.75 20.66
C ALA A 96 -11.33 16.13 20.01
N GLY A 97 -10.81 16.74 18.94
CA GLY A 97 -9.63 16.27 18.19
C GLY A 97 -9.94 15.14 17.22
N GLU A 98 -11.21 14.76 17.07
CA GLU A 98 -11.65 13.75 16.12
C GLU A 98 -11.45 14.19 14.67
N GLU A 99 -11.25 13.21 13.78
CA GLU A 99 -11.14 13.48 12.35
C GLU A 99 -12.46 14.00 11.78
N LEU A 100 -12.37 15.04 10.95
CA LEU A 100 -13.53 15.58 10.24
C LEU A 100 -13.60 14.98 8.84
N PRO A 101 -14.79 14.70 8.28
CA PRO A 101 -14.90 14.41 6.85
C PRO A 101 -14.41 15.61 6.03
N ASP A 102 -13.95 15.35 4.80
CA ASP A 102 -13.59 16.41 3.86
C ASP A 102 -14.73 17.40 3.68
N ARG A 103 -14.42 18.68 3.78
CA ARG A 103 -15.39 19.75 3.50
C ARG A 103 -15.72 19.70 2.01
N GLN A 104 -16.99 19.88 1.68
CA GLN A 104 -17.45 19.85 0.30
C GLN A 104 -18.01 21.21 -0.10
N PHE A 105 -17.68 21.66 -1.31
CA PHE A 105 -18.28 22.85 -1.91
C PHE A 105 -18.60 22.62 -3.38
N THR A 106 -19.76 23.08 -3.82
CA THR A 106 -20.14 23.05 -5.23
C THR A 106 -20.24 24.47 -5.76
N PHE A 107 -19.39 24.78 -6.73
CA PHE A 107 -19.40 26.03 -7.47
C PHE A 107 -20.78 26.26 -8.08
N GLY A 108 -21.32 27.47 -8.01
CA GLY A 108 -22.68 27.73 -8.49
C GLY A 108 -22.93 29.20 -8.73
N ASN A 109 -22.86 30.00 -7.66
CA ASN A 109 -22.81 31.46 -7.74
C ASN A 109 -21.56 31.93 -7.00
N GLY A 110 -21.02 33.09 -7.38
CA GLY A 110 -19.92 33.71 -6.62
C GLY A 110 -20.30 33.83 -5.15
N GLN A 111 -19.58 33.13 -4.26
CA GLN A 111 -19.94 33.04 -2.84
C GLN A 111 -18.73 33.24 -1.93
N THR A 112 -19.00 33.86 -0.79
CA THR A 112 -18.06 33.91 0.34
C THR A 112 -18.54 32.95 1.42
N ILE A 113 -17.68 32.02 1.82
CA ILE A 113 -17.97 30.98 2.79
C ILE A 113 -17.15 31.23 4.06
N GLY A 114 -17.84 31.38 5.18
CA GLY A 114 -17.26 31.43 6.51
C GLY A 114 -16.89 30.04 7.02
N VAL A 115 -15.72 29.91 7.63
CA VAL A 115 -15.17 28.64 8.13
C VAL A 115 -14.77 28.79 9.60
N VAL A 116 -15.23 27.87 10.43
CA VAL A 116 -14.76 27.71 11.81
C VAL A 116 -13.83 26.50 11.86
N ILE A 117 -12.60 26.72 12.32
CA ILE A 117 -11.64 25.66 12.62
C ILE A 117 -11.65 25.45 14.14
N GLN A 118 -12.03 24.25 14.57
CA GLN A 118 -12.29 23.97 15.99
C GLN A 118 -11.06 23.45 16.73
N ASN A 119 -10.21 22.71 16.05
CA ASN A 119 -9.00 22.14 16.63
C ASN A 119 -7.93 21.88 15.55
N TRP A 120 -6.69 21.62 15.98
CA TRP A 120 -5.60 21.17 15.11
C TRP A 120 -5.08 19.81 15.58
N ALA A 121 -4.68 18.95 14.65
CA ALA A 121 -4.22 17.58 14.92
C ALA A 121 -3.05 17.49 15.92
N ASP A 122 -2.14 18.46 15.90
CA ASP A 122 -0.96 18.57 16.77
C ASP A 122 -1.24 19.19 18.15
N ASN A 123 -2.46 19.67 18.43
CA ASN A 123 -2.79 20.24 19.75
C ASN A 123 -3.16 19.18 20.80
N GLY A 124 -3.01 17.88 20.48
CA GLY A 124 -3.23 16.79 21.44
C GLY A 124 -4.60 16.84 22.12
N GLY A 125 -5.59 17.43 21.45
CA GLY A 125 -6.91 17.68 22.03
C GLY A 125 -7.65 16.37 22.18
N GLY A 126 -7.74 15.84 23.41
CA GLY A 126 -8.77 14.90 23.87
C GLY A 126 -8.82 13.49 23.27
N ALA A 127 -8.35 13.28 22.05
CA ALA A 127 -8.29 11.97 21.41
C ALA A 127 -7.15 11.15 22.03
N THR A 128 -7.50 10.02 22.63
CA THR A 128 -6.53 9.00 23.01
C THR A 128 -6.09 8.26 21.75
N SER A 129 -4.78 8.03 21.62
CA SER A 129 -4.21 7.13 20.61
C SER A 129 -5.02 5.83 20.57
N THR A 130 -5.40 5.40 19.37
CA THR A 130 -6.08 4.11 19.15
C THR A 130 -5.10 2.98 18.88
N ALA A 131 -3.84 3.29 18.59
CA ALA A 131 -2.82 2.29 18.34
C ALA A 131 -2.69 1.28 19.46
N ALA A 132 -2.80 0.00 19.10
CA ALA A 132 -2.59 -1.09 20.00
C ALA A 132 -1.13 -1.13 20.49
N ALA A 133 -0.91 -1.72 21.67
CA ALA A 133 0.40 -1.76 22.32
C ALA A 133 1.48 -2.52 21.52
N ASN A 134 1.09 -3.30 20.52
CA ASN A 134 1.97 -4.02 19.61
C ASN A 134 2.27 -3.26 18.30
N VAL A 135 1.90 -1.98 18.22
CA VAL A 135 2.32 -1.05 17.18
C VAL A 135 3.47 -0.18 17.71
N THR A 136 4.48 0.04 16.88
CA THR A 136 5.60 0.91 17.22
C THR A 136 6.12 1.65 15.99
N VAL A 137 6.67 2.85 16.20
CA VAL A 137 7.47 3.53 15.18
C VAL A 137 8.86 2.92 15.19
N MET A 138 9.23 2.23 14.10
CA MET A 138 10.56 1.65 13.93
C MET A 138 11.63 2.74 13.84
N ASP A 139 11.38 3.74 13.00
CA ASP A 139 12.24 4.91 12.80
C ASP A 139 11.39 6.06 12.27
N ASN A 140 11.56 7.26 12.81
CA ASN A 140 10.90 8.47 12.32
C ASN A 140 11.54 9.02 11.05
N ASN A 141 12.81 8.68 10.78
CA ASN A 141 13.61 9.23 9.70
C ASN A 141 14.41 8.14 8.97
N PHE A 142 13.77 7.02 8.62
CA PHE A 142 14.42 5.95 7.87
C PHE A 142 14.87 6.47 6.51
N TYR A 143 16.17 6.39 6.23
CA TYR A 143 16.73 6.92 4.99
C TYR A 143 16.34 6.04 3.79
N MET A 144 15.78 6.67 2.76
CA MET A 144 15.39 6.06 1.48
C MET A 144 16.41 6.41 0.41
N PRO A 145 17.50 5.63 0.24
CA PRO A 145 18.61 6.01 -0.64
C PRO A 145 18.20 6.16 -2.11
N GLN A 146 17.18 5.44 -2.56
CA GLN A 146 16.66 5.53 -3.93
C GLN A 146 15.98 6.87 -4.23
N LEU A 147 15.52 7.59 -3.19
CA LEU A 147 14.82 8.88 -3.29
C LEU A 147 15.60 10.04 -2.63
N ASN A 148 16.71 9.75 -1.95
CA ASN A 148 17.52 10.69 -1.18
C ASN A 148 16.69 11.55 -0.19
N ARG A 149 15.82 10.89 0.57
CA ARG A 149 14.98 11.53 1.60
C ARG A 149 14.68 10.52 2.72
N ASN A 150 14.02 10.97 3.78
CA ASN A 150 13.69 10.12 4.92
C ASN A 150 12.19 9.84 4.99
N ARG A 151 11.83 8.72 5.62
CA ARG A 151 10.44 8.36 5.88
C ARG A 151 10.25 7.73 7.25
N ARG A 152 9.14 8.05 7.91
CA ARG A 152 8.71 7.32 9.09
C ARG A 152 8.17 5.95 8.71
N ILE A 153 8.65 4.92 9.41
CA ILE A 153 8.24 3.53 9.23
C ILE A 153 7.63 3.02 10.53
N TRP A 154 6.45 2.43 10.40
CA TRP A 154 5.70 1.80 11.48
C TRP A 154 5.82 0.29 11.39
N LEU A 155 5.74 -0.37 12.54
CA LEU A 155 5.64 -1.82 12.65
C LEU A 155 4.47 -2.19 13.54
N TYR A 156 3.62 -3.07 13.03
CA TYR A 156 2.72 -3.89 13.84
C TYR A 156 3.33 -5.28 14.02
N PHE A 157 3.34 -5.78 15.25
CA PHE A 157 3.75 -7.14 15.56
C PHE A 157 2.55 -8.01 15.94
N PRO A 158 2.42 -9.23 15.38
CA PRO A 158 1.43 -10.21 15.83
C PRO A 158 1.44 -10.43 17.34
N PRO A 159 0.28 -10.61 17.99
CA PRO A 159 0.23 -11.01 19.40
C PRO A 159 1.10 -12.24 19.66
N GLY A 160 1.95 -12.17 20.69
CA GLY A 160 2.89 -13.24 21.02
C GLY A 160 4.19 -13.25 20.20
N TYR A 161 4.45 -12.24 19.36
CA TYR A 161 5.71 -12.09 18.63
C TYR A 161 6.92 -12.27 19.57
N GLU A 162 6.95 -11.59 20.72
CA GLU A 162 8.07 -11.63 21.68
C GLU A 162 8.25 -12.96 22.40
N THR A 163 7.24 -13.82 22.47
CA THR A 163 7.25 -15.03 23.33
C THR A 163 7.27 -16.34 22.56
N SER A 164 6.78 -16.36 21.32
CA SER A 164 6.55 -17.58 20.55
C SER A 164 7.77 -18.09 19.77
N GLY A 165 8.71 -17.21 19.43
CA GLY A 165 9.89 -17.53 18.60
C GLY A 165 9.58 -17.88 17.14
N ILE A 166 8.32 -17.79 16.70
CA ILE A 166 7.92 -18.09 15.33
C ILE A 166 8.27 -16.92 14.39
N ALA A 167 8.41 -17.24 13.10
CA ALA A 167 8.59 -16.26 12.04
C ALA A 167 7.25 -15.98 11.34
N TYR A 168 7.07 -14.76 10.84
CA TYR A 168 5.79 -14.27 10.35
C TYR A 168 5.85 -13.81 8.89
N PRO A 169 4.76 -13.93 8.12
CA PRO A 169 4.61 -13.20 6.86
C PRO A 169 4.70 -11.69 7.07
N VAL A 170 4.97 -10.95 5.99
CA VAL A 170 5.09 -9.49 6.02
C VAL A 170 4.14 -8.85 5.02
N LEU A 171 3.35 -7.89 5.49
CA LEU A 171 2.48 -7.05 4.67
C LEU A 171 3.03 -5.61 4.67
N TYR A 172 3.46 -5.14 3.51
CA TYR A 172 3.88 -3.75 3.32
C TYR A 172 2.66 -2.90 2.95
N MET A 173 2.38 -1.86 3.74
CA MET A 173 1.24 -0.98 3.53
C MET A 173 1.68 0.46 3.34
N HIS A 174 0.97 1.15 2.44
CA HIS A 174 1.15 2.57 2.15
C HIS A 174 0.30 3.45 3.05
N ASP A 175 0.60 4.75 3.08
CA ASP A 175 -0.06 5.73 3.95
C ASP A 175 -0.02 5.32 5.44
N GLY A 176 1.17 4.92 5.92
CA GLY A 176 1.45 4.41 7.26
C GLY A 176 0.79 5.20 8.40
N GLN A 177 0.71 6.52 8.26
CA GLN A 177 0.11 7.42 9.25
C GLN A 177 -1.38 7.17 9.47
N ASN A 178 -2.08 6.55 8.52
CA ASN A 178 -3.51 6.28 8.57
C ASN A 178 -3.83 4.84 9.00
N LEU A 179 -2.80 4.00 9.24
CA LEU A 179 -3.03 2.56 9.42
C LEU A 179 -3.46 2.19 10.85
N PHE A 180 -2.84 2.81 11.84
CA PHE A 180 -2.83 2.30 13.22
C PHE A 180 -3.28 3.28 14.30
N ASP A 181 -3.34 4.58 14.02
CA ASP A 181 -3.69 5.56 15.04
C ASP A 181 -4.55 6.68 14.48
N ASN A 182 -5.69 6.96 15.13
CA ASN A 182 -6.54 8.09 14.80
C ASN A 182 -5.82 9.44 14.95
N LEU A 183 -4.79 9.52 15.81
CA LEU A 183 -4.07 10.75 16.07
C LEU A 183 -3.16 11.12 14.90
N THR A 184 -2.57 10.12 14.25
CA THR A 184 -1.72 10.33 13.07
C THR A 184 -2.50 10.30 11.77
N ALA A 185 -3.70 9.71 11.78
CA ALA A 185 -4.58 9.69 10.63
C ALA A 185 -5.08 11.10 10.26
N TYR A 186 -5.10 11.42 8.96
CA TYR A 186 -5.55 12.72 8.46
C TYR A 186 -6.90 12.69 7.72
N SER A 187 -7.31 11.52 7.24
CA SER A 187 -8.57 11.30 6.50
C SER A 187 -9.41 10.18 7.11
N GLY A 188 -8.90 9.54 8.17
CA GLY A 188 -9.52 8.42 8.86
C GLY A 188 -8.51 7.32 9.11
N GLU A 189 -8.83 6.44 10.04
CA GLU A 189 -7.98 5.32 10.43
C GLU A 189 -8.48 4.03 9.78
N TRP A 190 -7.55 3.21 9.27
CA TRP A 190 -7.84 1.89 8.71
C TRP A 190 -8.13 0.82 9.77
N GLN A 191 -7.64 1.00 10.99
CA GLN A 191 -7.76 0.07 12.11
C GLN A 191 -7.14 -1.30 11.79
N VAL A 192 -5.95 -1.26 11.19
CA VAL A 192 -5.23 -2.47 10.75
C VAL A 192 -4.87 -3.33 11.95
N ASP A 193 -4.33 -2.72 13.00
CA ASP A 193 -3.90 -3.40 14.21
C ASP A 193 -5.06 -3.95 15.04
N GLU A 194 -6.18 -3.23 15.17
CA GLU A 194 -7.37 -3.80 15.85
C GLU A 194 -7.96 -4.95 15.05
N THR A 195 -8.01 -4.83 13.72
CA THR A 195 -8.50 -5.92 12.86
C THR A 195 -7.62 -7.16 12.97
N LEU A 196 -6.29 -7.02 12.90
CA LEU A 196 -5.37 -8.15 13.02
C LEU A 196 -5.33 -8.71 14.44
N ASN A 197 -5.46 -7.87 15.48
CA ASN A 197 -5.57 -8.35 16.85
C ASN A 197 -6.85 -9.16 17.08
N ALA A 198 -7.97 -8.75 16.47
CA ALA A 198 -9.22 -9.51 16.50
C ALA A 198 -9.04 -10.87 15.81
N LEU A 199 -8.49 -10.89 14.60
CA LEU A 199 -8.21 -12.14 13.86
C LEU A 199 -7.26 -13.07 14.64
N ALA A 200 -6.20 -12.54 15.23
CA ALA A 200 -5.28 -13.30 16.07
C ALA A 200 -5.98 -13.89 17.31
N SER A 201 -6.91 -13.15 17.93
CA SER A 201 -7.70 -13.64 19.07
C SER A 201 -8.66 -14.78 18.69
N GLU A 202 -9.04 -14.85 17.41
CA GLU A 202 -9.83 -15.94 16.81
C GLU A 202 -8.96 -17.12 16.36
N GLY A 203 -7.63 -17.05 16.57
CA GLY A 203 -6.68 -18.10 16.19
C GLY A 203 -6.23 -18.05 14.73
N GLN A 204 -6.56 -16.98 13.99
CA GLN A 204 -6.12 -16.80 12.61
C GLN A 204 -4.65 -16.34 12.58
N PRO A 205 -3.84 -16.81 11.62
CA PRO A 205 -2.48 -16.30 11.43
C PRO A 205 -2.52 -14.84 10.96
N VAL A 206 -1.67 -13.99 11.54
CA VAL A 206 -1.53 -12.56 11.18
C VAL A 206 -0.08 -12.19 10.88
N PRO A 207 0.18 -11.20 10.01
CA PRO A 207 1.53 -10.88 9.56
C PRO A 207 2.16 -9.81 10.46
N ILE A 208 3.46 -9.60 10.30
CA ILE A 208 4.05 -8.29 10.60
C ILE A 208 3.52 -7.31 9.55
N VAL A 209 3.04 -6.14 9.97
CA VAL A 209 2.71 -5.06 9.02
C VAL A 209 3.79 -3.99 9.08
N VAL A 210 4.33 -3.65 7.91
CA VAL A 210 5.27 -2.54 7.73
C VAL A 210 4.50 -1.39 7.12
N GLY A 211 4.14 -0.40 7.95
CA GLY A 211 3.45 0.81 7.51
C GLY A 211 4.45 1.87 7.06
N ILE A 212 4.34 2.32 5.82
CA ILE A 212 5.24 3.31 5.23
C ILE A 212 4.44 4.61 5.09
N ASP A 213 4.78 5.64 5.87
CA ASP A 213 4.12 6.94 5.73
C ASP A 213 4.20 7.42 4.28
N ASN A 214 3.30 8.29 3.87
CA ASN A 214 3.46 9.02 2.61
C ASN A 214 4.39 10.25 2.78
N GLY A 215 4.79 10.86 1.66
CA GLY A 215 5.75 11.95 1.64
C GLY A 215 5.18 13.34 1.81
N GLY A 216 3.93 13.48 2.27
CA GLY A 216 3.25 14.77 2.27
C GLY A 216 3.20 15.34 0.85
N SER A 217 3.94 16.43 0.60
CA SER A 217 4.07 17.01 -0.75
C SER A 217 4.67 16.05 -1.78
N ASP A 218 5.51 15.10 -1.36
CA ASP A 218 6.14 14.12 -2.25
C ASP A 218 5.26 12.90 -2.53
N ARG A 219 4.09 12.77 -1.88
CA ARG A 219 3.21 11.60 -2.01
C ARG A 219 2.85 11.29 -3.47
N ILE A 220 2.48 12.32 -4.26
CA ILE A 220 2.15 12.10 -5.67
C ILE A 220 3.37 11.60 -6.44
N ASN A 221 4.55 12.17 -6.21
CA ASN A 221 5.78 11.73 -6.86
C ASN A 221 6.08 10.25 -6.55
N GLU A 222 5.99 9.88 -5.28
CA GLU A 222 6.33 8.54 -4.79
C GLU A 222 5.31 7.47 -5.17
N TYR A 223 4.03 7.80 -5.24
CA TYR A 223 2.98 6.81 -5.50
C TYR A 223 2.56 6.74 -6.97
N THR A 224 3.27 7.44 -7.86
CA THR A 224 2.95 7.43 -9.30
C THR A 224 4.21 7.13 -10.12
N PRO A 225 4.24 6.01 -10.86
CA PRO A 225 5.40 5.65 -11.69
C PRO A 225 5.57 6.55 -12.93
N TRP A 226 4.53 7.29 -13.30
CA TRP A 226 4.50 8.11 -14.51
C TRP A 226 4.17 9.55 -14.18
N VAL A 227 4.74 10.48 -14.96
CA VAL A 227 4.42 11.91 -14.86
C VAL A 227 3.04 12.16 -15.46
N ASN A 228 2.17 12.78 -14.68
CA ASN A 228 0.92 13.38 -15.14
C ASN A 228 1.12 14.88 -15.39
N SER A 229 0.61 15.38 -16.51
CA SER A 229 0.79 16.79 -16.91
C SER A 229 0.20 17.83 -15.95
N GLN A 230 -0.82 17.45 -15.18
CA GLN A 230 -1.50 18.32 -14.21
C GLN A 230 -0.93 18.16 -12.81
N TYR A 231 -0.62 16.92 -12.40
CA TYR A 231 -0.31 16.59 -11.01
C TYR A 231 1.17 16.32 -10.73
N GLY A 232 2.03 16.27 -11.75
CA GLY A 232 3.42 15.83 -11.58
C GLY A 232 3.51 14.31 -11.45
N GLY A 233 4.42 13.79 -10.64
CA GLY A 233 4.62 12.34 -10.50
C GLY A 233 5.97 11.84 -11.02
N GLY A 234 6.10 10.52 -11.12
CA GLY A 234 7.19 9.87 -11.87
C GLY A 234 8.33 9.27 -11.02
N GLU A 235 8.23 9.26 -9.69
CA GLU A 235 9.23 8.65 -8.81
C GLU A 235 8.78 7.27 -8.28
N GLY A 236 7.62 6.76 -8.70
CA GLY A 236 7.08 5.49 -8.21
C GLY A 236 7.99 4.28 -8.35
N ASP A 237 8.77 4.19 -9.43
CA ASP A 237 9.79 3.14 -9.59
C ASP A 237 10.87 3.23 -8.51
N LEU A 238 11.36 4.43 -8.22
CA LEU A 238 12.36 4.65 -7.16
C LEU A 238 11.79 4.31 -5.78
N TYR A 239 10.52 4.64 -5.53
CA TYR A 239 9.84 4.32 -4.29
C TYR A 239 9.67 2.81 -4.08
N ILE A 240 9.17 2.07 -5.07
CA ILE A 240 9.08 0.61 -4.95
C ILE A 240 10.47 -0.02 -4.84
N ARG A 241 11.46 0.47 -5.60
CA ARG A 241 12.83 -0.01 -5.48
C ARG A 241 13.40 0.21 -4.09
N PHE A 242 13.07 1.31 -3.41
CA PHE A 242 13.38 1.50 -2.00
C PHE A 242 12.77 0.39 -1.13
N ILE A 243 11.50 0.06 -1.32
CA ILE A 243 10.85 -1.01 -0.55
C ILE A 243 11.58 -2.34 -0.77
N VAL A 244 11.87 -2.68 -2.03
CA VAL A 244 12.44 -3.98 -2.42
C VAL A 244 13.91 -4.13 -2.05
N GLU A 245 14.73 -3.11 -2.30
CA GLU A 245 16.19 -3.20 -2.20
C GLU A 245 16.74 -2.69 -0.87
N THR A 246 15.97 -1.88 -0.13
CA THR A 246 16.42 -1.27 1.13
C THR A 246 15.57 -1.71 2.30
N LEU A 247 14.26 -1.42 2.27
CA LEU A 247 13.40 -1.62 3.43
C LEU A 247 13.19 -3.11 3.72
N LYS A 248 12.78 -3.90 2.73
CA LYS A 248 12.53 -5.33 2.94
C LYS A 248 13.77 -6.09 3.44
N PRO A 249 14.97 -5.92 2.85
CA PRO A 249 16.18 -6.52 3.40
C PRO A 249 16.48 -6.09 4.84
N TYR A 250 16.22 -4.83 5.20
CA TYR A 250 16.34 -4.38 6.58
C TYR A 250 15.35 -5.08 7.50
N ILE A 251 14.08 -5.18 7.09
CA ILE A 251 13.04 -5.85 7.88
C ILE A 251 13.38 -7.34 8.07
N ASP A 252 13.76 -8.04 7.00
CA ASP A 252 14.11 -9.47 7.05
C ASP A 252 15.35 -9.77 7.91
N ALA A 253 16.30 -8.82 8.00
CA ALA A 253 17.52 -8.98 8.77
C ALA A 253 17.33 -8.69 10.27
N ASN A 254 16.33 -7.86 10.64
CA ASN A 254 16.16 -7.36 12.01
C ASN A 254 14.94 -7.94 12.72
N TYR A 255 14.00 -8.56 12.00
CA TYR A 255 12.76 -9.11 12.56
C TYR A 255 12.55 -10.58 12.15
N ARG A 256 11.73 -11.32 12.91
CA ARG A 256 11.41 -12.72 12.64
C ARG A 256 10.39 -12.83 11.51
N THR A 257 10.87 -12.69 10.29
CA THR A 257 10.06 -12.77 9.07
C THR A 257 10.24 -14.10 8.35
N ILE A 258 9.27 -14.49 7.53
CA ILE A 258 9.45 -15.48 6.46
C ILE A 258 9.75 -14.69 5.18
N PRO A 259 11.01 -14.64 4.70
CA PRO A 259 11.45 -13.66 3.71
C PRO A 259 11.02 -13.96 2.26
N GLY A 260 10.28 -15.06 2.04
CA GLY A 260 9.88 -15.54 0.72
C GLY A 260 8.78 -14.70 0.07
N ARG A 261 8.66 -14.78 -1.26
CA ARG A 261 7.60 -14.08 -2.00
C ARG A 261 6.20 -14.51 -1.58
N ASN A 262 6.05 -15.80 -1.26
CA ASN A 262 4.76 -16.38 -0.90
C ASN A 262 4.26 -15.86 0.45
N THR A 263 5.11 -15.24 1.26
CA THR A 263 4.77 -14.63 2.54
C THR A 263 4.93 -13.12 2.55
N THR A 264 5.11 -12.51 1.37
CA THR A 264 5.29 -11.07 1.23
C THR A 264 4.14 -10.48 0.40
N ALA A 265 3.42 -9.53 1.00
CA ALA A 265 2.32 -8.82 0.38
C ALA A 265 2.56 -7.31 0.34
N ILE A 266 1.91 -6.63 -0.60
CA ILE A 266 1.86 -5.16 -0.69
C ILE A 266 0.42 -4.67 -0.82
N MET A 267 0.05 -3.59 -0.15
CA MET A 267 -1.33 -3.10 -0.13
C MET A 267 -1.41 -1.58 0.06
N GLY A 268 -2.42 -0.97 -0.57
CA GLY A 268 -2.76 0.43 -0.33
C GLY A 268 -4.08 0.82 -0.98
N SER A 269 -4.53 2.05 -0.72
CA SER A 269 -5.70 2.63 -1.35
C SER A 269 -5.40 3.83 -2.24
N SER A 270 -6.27 4.14 -3.20
CA SER A 270 -6.14 5.33 -4.04
C SER A 270 -4.82 5.31 -4.84
N LEU A 271 -3.96 6.33 -4.71
CA LEU A 271 -2.59 6.29 -5.24
C LEU A 271 -1.75 5.14 -4.63
N GLY A 272 -1.98 4.79 -3.37
CA GLY A 272 -1.41 3.61 -2.72
C GLY A 272 -1.84 2.30 -3.40
N GLY A 273 -3.07 2.23 -3.91
CA GLY A 273 -3.55 1.09 -4.70
C GLY A 273 -2.85 1.01 -6.06
N LEU A 274 -2.67 2.17 -6.72
CA LEU A 274 -1.93 2.27 -8.00
C LEU A 274 -0.48 1.81 -7.86
N ILE A 275 0.24 2.30 -6.83
CA ILE A 275 1.65 1.94 -6.63
C ILE A 275 1.82 0.50 -6.14
N SER A 276 0.84 -0.06 -5.40
CA SER A 276 0.80 -1.49 -5.06
C SER A 276 0.68 -2.37 -6.30
N HIS A 277 -0.22 -2.02 -7.23
CA HIS A 277 -0.37 -2.71 -8.52
C HIS A 277 0.93 -2.67 -9.32
N PHE A 278 1.50 -1.47 -9.49
CA PHE A 278 2.77 -1.30 -10.20
C PHE A 278 3.91 -2.10 -9.55
N GLY A 279 4.04 -2.04 -8.22
CA GLY A 279 5.10 -2.71 -7.50
C GLY A 279 5.02 -4.23 -7.55
N ALA A 280 3.81 -4.79 -7.41
CA ALA A 280 3.60 -6.23 -7.50
C ALA A 280 3.94 -6.78 -8.89
N LEU A 281 3.51 -6.10 -9.97
CA LEU A 281 3.82 -6.53 -11.34
C LEU A 281 5.30 -6.32 -11.72
N SER A 282 5.94 -5.26 -11.23
CA SER A 282 7.35 -4.98 -11.50
C SER A 282 8.30 -5.92 -10.74
N TYR A 283 7.90 -6.37 -9.54
CA TYR A 283 8.70 -7.19 -8.64
C TYR A 283 7.98 -8.48 -8.25
N GLN A 284 7.52 -9.24 -9.25
CA GLN A 284 6.79 -10.51 -9.07
C GLN A 284 7.58 -11.56 -8.27
N SER A 285 8.92 -11.49 -8.28
CA SER A 285 9.79 -12.36 -7.49
C SER A 285 9.83 -12.01 -6.00
N VAL A 286 9.27 -10.86 -5.62
CA VAL A 286 9.25 -10.34 -4.24
C VAL A 286 7.85 -10.40 -3.66
N PHE A 287 6.83 -10.00 -4.41
CA PHE A 287 5.44 -9.98 -3.94
C PHE A 287 4.65 -11.13 -4.58
N SER A 288 3.82 -11.82 -3.79
CA SER A 288 2.85 -12.79 -4.32
C SER A 288 1.39 -12.44 -4.06
N LYS A 289 1.14 -11.42 -3.24
CA LYS A 289 -0.17 -11.01 -2.76
C LYS A 289 -0.27 -9.50 -2.86
N VAL A 290 -1.33 -8.99 -3.46
CA VAL A 290 -1.52 -7.54 -3.62
C VAL A 290 -2.96 -7.13 -3.28
N GLY A 291 -3.09 -6.16 -2.39
CA GLY A 291 -4.37 -5.51 -2.07
C GLY A 291 -4.47 -4.14 -2.75
N ILE A 292 -5.45 -3.98 -3.63
CA ILE A 292 -5.61 -2.81 -4.50
C ILE A 292 -6.96 -2.17 -4.20
N PHE A 293 -6.98 -1.20 -3.29
CA PHE A 293 -8.22 -0.60 -2.83
C PHE A 293 -8.45 0.73 -3.55
N SER A 294 -9.63 0.90 -4.14
CA SER A 294 -10.06 2.14 -4.80
C SER A 294 -8.98 2.75 -5.71
N PRO A 295 -8.35 2.00 -6.63
CA PRO A 295 -7.11 2.42 -7.28
C PRO A 295 -7.31 3.65 -8.18
N SER A 296 -6.32 4.55 -8.15
CA SER A 296 -6.30 5.74 -9.01
C SER A 296 -5.80 5.44 -10.43
N TYR A 297 -6.40 4.47 -11.12
CA TYR A 297 -6.03 4.14 -12.51
C TYR A 297 -6.26 5.30 -13.49
N TRP A 298 -7.14 6.24 -13.15
CA TRP A 298 -7.36 7.49 -13.89
C TRP A 298 -6.12 8.41 -13.92
N PHE A 299 -5.12 8.20 -13.05
CA PHE A 299 -3.98 9.10 -12.94
C PHE A 299 -3.13 9.12 -14.22
N SER A 300 -2.99 8.00 -14.92
CA SER A 300 -2.24 7.93 -16.17
C SER A 300 -2.65 6.73 -17.00
N ASP A 301 -2.92 6.94 -18.29
CA ASP A 301 -3.20 5.87 -19.25
C ASP A 301 -2.04 4.87 -19.38
N SER A 302 -0.82 5.27 -18.99
CA SER A 302 0.35 4.39 -18.98
C SER A 302 0.17 3.13 -18.13
N VAL A 303 -0.75 3.13 -17.15
CA VAL A 303 -1.05 1.94 -16.34
C VAL A 303 -1.59 0.78 -17.19
N TRP A 304 -2.33 1.10 -18.26
CA TRP A 304 -2.93 0.11 -19.15
C TRP A 304 -1.85 -0.55 -20.02
N SER A 305 -1.03 0.26 -20.69
CA SER A 305 0.09 -0.24 -21.50
C SER A 305 1.11 -0.97 -20.65
N PHE A 306 1.44 -0.44 -19.47
CA PHE A 306 2.33 -1.10 -18.52
C PHE A 306 1.83 -2.50 -18.19
N THR A 307 0.56 -2.64 -17.80
CA THR A 307 0.01 -3.94 -17.43
C THR A 307 0.02 -4.90 -18.62
N HIS A 308 -0.36 -4.44 -19.81
CA HIS A 308 -0.35 -5.25 -21.03
C HIS A 308 1.05 -5.73 -21.45
N ASP A 309 2.08 -4.92 -21.22
CA ASP A 309 3.45 -5.21 -21.60
C ASP A 309 4.19 -6.09 -20.57
N ILE A 310 3.59 -6.32 -19.38
CA ILE A 310 4.17 -7.19 -18.35
C ILE A 310 4.14 -8.64 -18.82
N VAL A 311 5.31 -9.29 -18.76
CA VAL A 311 5.42 -10.74 -18.89
C VAL A 311 5.25 -11.38 -17.52
N LYS A 312 4.24 -12.23 -17.37
CA LYS A 312 4.03 -13.01 -16.15
C LYS A 312 5.21 -13.97 -15.93
N GLN A 313 5.80 -13.88 -14.74
CA GLN A 313 6.90 -14.75 -14.28
C GLN A 313 6.45 -15.69 -13.16
N TYR A 314 5.51 -15.24 -12.33
CA TYR A 314 5.03 -15.98 -11.16
C TYR A 314 3.52 -15.79 -10.98
N ASP A 315 2.85 -16.77 -10.39
CA ASP A 315 1.46 -16.60 -9.94
C ASP A 315 1.37 -15.63 -8.75
N MET A 316 0.29 -14.85 -8.71
CA MET A 316 0.01 -13.85 -7.69
C MET A 316 -1.48 -13.77 -7.42
N ARG A 317 -1.84 -13.40 -6.18
CA ARG A 317 -3.21 -13.13 -5.76
C ARG A 317 -3.48 -11.64 -5.71
N PHE A 318 -4.54 -11.20 -6.37
CA PHE A 318 -4.97 -9.81 -6.45
C PHE A 318 -6.32 -9.66 -5.77
N TYR A 319 -6.41 -8.82 -4.74
CA TYR A 319 -7.68 -8.40 -4.16
C TYR A 319 -7.94 -6.95 -4.56
N GLN A 320 -8.92 -6.73 -5.42
CA GLN A 320 -9.34 -5.40 -5.89
C GLN A 320 -10.65 -5.01 -5.22
N LEU A 321 -10.73 -3.76 -4.76
CA LEU A 321 -11.91 -3.20 -4.10
C LEU A 321 -12.26 -1.85 -4.69
N CYS A 322 -13.54 -1.56 -4.88
CA CYS A 322 -14.04 -0.18 -5.00
C CYS A 322 -15.50 -0.07 -4.53
N GLY A 323 -15.95 1.16 -4.29
CA GLY A 323 -17.32 1.53 -4.00
C GLY A 323 -18.04 2.12 -5.22
N THR A 324 -19.37 2.00 -5.26
CA THR A 324 -20.17 2.51 -6.38
C THR A 324 -20.33 4.04 -6.41
N LEU A 325 -19.95 4.75 -5.35
CA LEU A 325 -20.04 6.22 -5.23
C LEU A 325 -18.68 6.92 -5.33
N GLU A 326 -17.64 6.23 -5.81
CA GLU A 326 -16.28 6.78 -5.93
C GLU A 326 -16.03 7.64 -7.18
N GLY A 327 -16.95 7.63 -8.15
CA GLY A 327 -16.80 8.29 -9.44
C GLY A 327 -17.36 7.44 -10.57
N SER A 328 -17.59 8.04 -11.74
CA SER A 328 -18.28 7.35 -12.85
C SER A 328 -17.50 6.18 -13.44
N ASN A 329 -16.16 6.18 -13.32
CA ASN A 329 -15.29 5.22 -14.02
C ASN A 329 -14.57 4.22 -13.10
N THR A 330 -14.57 4.42 -11.78
CA THR A 330 -13.77 3.59 -10.85
C THR A 330 -14.10 2.10 -10.96
N VAL A 331 -15.39 1.75 -11.01
CA VAL A 331 -15.84 0.37 -11.16
C VAL A 331 -15.44 -0.20 -12.52
N SER A 332 -15.65 0.56 -13.61
CA SER A 332 -15.29 0.09 -14.95
C SER A 332 -13.78 -0.07 -15.13
N ASP A 333 -12.98 0.82 -14.55
CA ASP A 333 -11.52 0.76 -14.63
C ASP A 333 -10.98 -0.43 -13.83
N MET A 334 -11.53 -0.71 -12.64
CA MET A 334 -11.16 -1.90 -11.86
C MET A 334 -11.46 -3.20 -12.62
N LEU A 335 -12.65 -3.31 -13.24
CA LEU A 335 -13.03 -4.48 -14.02
C LEU A 335 -12.21 -4.61 -15.31
N LYS A 336 -11.92 -3.49 -16.00
CA LYS A 336 -11.02 -3.49 -17.15
C LYS A 336 -9.61 -3.93 -16.76
N MET A 337 -9.14 -3.57 -15.57
CA MET A 337 -7.85 -4.03 -15.07
C MET A 337 -7.85 -5.54 -14.75
N ASN A 338 -8.95 -6.08 -14.22
CA ASN A 338 -9.12 -7.54 -14.11
C ASN A 338 -8.92 -8.21 -15.47
N ASP A 339 -9.59 -7.72 -16.51
CA ASP A 339 -9.49 -8.29 -17.85
C ASP A 339 -8.05 -8.21 -18.37
N SER A 340 -7.37 -7.09 -18.15
CA SER A 340 -5.96 -6.90 -18.52
C SER A 340 -5.02 -7.89 -17.81
N LEU A 341 -5.27 -8.19 -16.53
CA LEU A 341 -4.49 -9.18 -15.76
C LEU A 341 -4.72 -10.60 -16.29
N VAL A 342 -5.96 -10.94 -16.66
CA VAL A 342 -6.30 -12.25 -17.25
C VAL A 342 -5.66 -12.40 -18.64
N GLU A 343 -5.62 -11.34 -19.44
CA GLU A 343 -5.00 -11.33 -20.77
C GLU A 343 -3.49 -11.62 -20.71
N ILE A 344 -2.81 -11.22 -19.63
CA ILE A 344 -1.39 -11.56 -19.37
C ILE A 344 -1.22 -12.86 -18.54
N GLU A 345 -2.21 -13.75 -18.61
CA GLU A 345 -2.20 -15.12 -18.07
C GLU A 345 -2.29 -15.28 -16.54
N PHE A 346 -2.66 -14.24 -15.79
CA PHE A 346 -3.07 -14.44 -14.38
C PHE A 346 -4.41 -15.19 -14.32
N GLN A 347 -4.47 -16.20 -13.45
CA GLN A 347 -5.67 -17.03 -13.34
C GLN A 347 -6.78 -16.25 -12.63
N GLN A 348 -8.00 -16.29 -13.18
CA GLN A 348 -9.16 -15.58 -12.63
C GLN A 348 -9.47 -15.97 -11.17
N GLU A 349 -9.20 -17.21 -10.77
CA GLU A 349 -9.35 -17.69 -9.39
C GLU A 349 -8.41 -16.98 -8.40
N ASN A 350 -7.33 -16.40 -8.90
CA ASN A 350 -6.37 -15.60 -8.13
C ASN A 350 -6.63 -14.08 -8.26
N ILE A 351 -7.77 -13.66 -8.81
CA ILE A 351 -8.19 -12.25 -8.87
C ILE A 351 -9.59 -12.12 -8.28
N PHE A 352 -9.68 -11.47 -7.12
CA PHE A 352 -10.95 -11.18 -6.45
C PHE A 352 -11.31 -9.71 -6.63
N ASN A 353 -12.50 -9.45 -7.16
CA ASN A 353 -13.00 -8.10 -7.37
C ASN A 353 -14.23 -7.85 -6.49
N LYS A 354 -14.13 -6.88 -5.59
CA LYS A 354 -15.22 -6.47 -4.72
C LYS A 354 -15.74 -5.08 -5.09
N VAL A 355 -17.03 -5.01 -5.39
CA VAL A 355 -17.74 -3.74 -5.57
C VAL A 355 -18.73 -3.57 -4.43
N VAL A 356 -18.53 -2.53 -3.60
CA VAL A 356 -19.40 -2.25 -2.46
C VAL A 356 -20.46 -1.23 -2.86
N ALA A 357 -21.72 -1.67 -2.91
CA ALA A 357 -22.85 -0.79 -3.18
C ALA A 357 -22.96 0.31 -2.11
N GLY A 358 -23.01 1.57 -2.56
CA GLY A 358 -23.01 2.74 -1.67
C GLY A 358 -21.65 3.08 -1.06
N GLY A 359 -20.60 2.30 -1.35
CA GLY A 359 -19.24 2.58 -0.91
C GLY A 359 -18.71 3.88 -1.52
N GLN A 360 -18.00 4.66 -0.72
CA GLN A 360 -17.36 5.92 -1.08
C GLN A 360 -15.84 5.80 -0.98
N HIS A 361 -15.11 6.77 -1.53
CA HIS A 361 -13.65 6.76 -1.57
C HIS A 361 -13.10 7.22 -0.21
N ASN A 362 -13.12 6.34 0.79
CA ASN A 362 -12.71 6.67 2.16
C ASN A 362 -12.25 5.46 2.98
N GLU A 363 -11.64 5.75 4.11
CA GLU A 363 -11.05 4.83 5.05
C GLU A 363 -12.08 3.92 5.70
N THR A 364 -13.33 4.35 5.83
CA THR A 364 -14.39 3.50 6.36
C THR A 364 -14.68 2.33 5.42
N LEU A 365 -14.73 2.56 4.10
CA LEU A 365 -14.88 1.49 3.12
C LEU A 365 -13.69 0.51 3.20
N TRP A 366 -12.48 1.05 3.24
CA TRP A 366 -11.24 0.27 3.24
C TRP A 366 -11.10 -0.57 4.50
N ARG A 367 -11.22 0.05 5.68
CA ARG A 367 -11.26 -0.62 6.99
C ARG A 367 -12.27 -1.74 7.06
N ASN A 368 -13.52 -1.48 6.67
CA ASN A 368 -14.60 -2.48 6.76
C ASN A 368 -14.38 -3.68 5.83
N THR A 369 -13.47 -3.56 4.85
CA THR A 369 -13.15 -4.62 3.90
C THR A 369 -11.79 -5.27 4.17
N PHE A 370 -10.91 -4.62 4.94
CA PHE A 370 -9.54 -5.06 5.17
C PHE A 370 -9.46 -6.49 5.71
N SER A 371 -10.29 -6.86 6.69
CA SER A 371 -10.32 -8.22 7.26
C SER A 371 -10.57 -9.30 6.20
N GLU A 372 -11.56 -9.09 5.31
CA GLU A 372 -11.88 -10.03 4.23
C GLU A 372 -10.75 -10.09 3.19
N ALA A 373 -10.21 -8.94 2.82
CA ALA A 373 -9.11 -8.88 1.86
C ALA A 373 -7.86 -9.58 2.37
N TYR A 374 -7.50 -9.34 3.63
CA TYR A 374 -6.38 -10.00 4.28
C TYR A 374 -6.60 -11.51 4.33
N GLN A 375 -7.75 -11.95 4.85
CA GLN A 375 -8.07 -13.38 4.94
C GLN A 375 -8.05 -14.02 3.57
N TRP A 376 -8.64 -13.42 2.55
CA TRP A 376 -8.62 -13.96 1.20
C TRP A 376 -7.19 -14.02 0.64
N LEU A 377 -6.41 -12.93 0.73
CA LEU A 377 -5.04 -12.88 0.21
C LEU A 377 -4.16 -13.95 0.86
N PHE A 378 -4.32 -14.19 2.16
CA PHE A 378 -3.56 -15.13 2.95
C PHE A 378 -4.26 -16.47 3.17
N ASP A 379 -5.41 -16.71 2.50
CA ASP A 379 -6.14 -17.96 2.63
C ASP A 379 -5.30 -19.11 2.09
N SER A 380 -5.32 -20.20 2.86
CA SER A 380 -4.51 -21.41 2.82
C SER A 380 -4.49 -22.16 1.49
N ALA A 381 -5.29 -21.79 0.50
CA ALA A 381 -5.18 -22.33 -0.86
C ALA A 381 -3.85 -21.99 -1.56
N SER A 382 -2.94 -21.23 -0.92
CA SER A 382 -1.61 -20.93 -1.49
C SER A 382 -0.48 -20.47 -0.52
N SER A 383 -0.56 -20.69 0.81
CA SER A 383 0.57 -20.54 1.80
C SER A 383 0.00 -20.35 3.21
N VAL A 384 0.06 -21.31 4.15
CA VAL A 384 1.23 -21.60 5.02
C VAL A 384 1.59 -23.09 4.99
N GLU A 385 0.63 -23.98 4.74
CA GLU A 385 0.88 -25.41 4.55
C GLU A 385 1.65 -25.68 3.25
N ASP A 386 1.45 -24.86 2.20
CA ASP A 386 2.23 -24.93 0.97
C ASP A 386 3.66 -24.36 1.09
N GLU A 387 4.02 -23.68 2.19
CA GLU A 387 5.44 -23.41 2.48
C GLU A 387 6.05 -24.45 3.43
N LEU A 388 5.22 -25.12 4.25
CA LEU A 388 5.62 -26.36 4.94
C LEU A 388 5.75 -27.56 3.97
N HIS A 389 5.06 -27.52 2.82
CA HIS A 389 5.09 -28.57 1.78
C HIS A 389 5.74 -28.14 0.45
N GLY A 390 5.94 -26.85 0.21
CA GLY A 390 6.52 -26.30 -1.03
C GLY A 390 7.95 -25.74 -0.89
N GLN A 391 8.52 -25.69 0.32
CA GLN A 391 9.98 -25.57 0.46
C GLN A 391 10.64 -26.93 0.15
N LYS A 392 10.95 -27.19 -1.12
CA LYS A 392 11.92 -28.23 -1.49
C LYS A 392 13.38 -27.78 -1.26
N ALA A 393 13.63 -26.67 -0.58
CA ALA A 393 14.97 -26.12 -0.37
C ALA A 393 15.38 -26.22 1.11
N VAL A 394 16.17 -27.24 1.44
CA VAL A 394 16.89 -27.38 2.71
C VAL A 394 18.06 -26.40 2.70
N ILE A 395 18.10 -25.50 3.67
CA ILE A 395 19.23 -24.59 3.84
C ILE A 395 20.39 -25.37 4.43
N CYS A 396 21.52 -25.39 3.72
CA CYS A 396 22.75 -26.03 4.18
C CYS A 396 23.72 -24.98 4.72
N PHE A 397 24.22 -25.16 5.94
CA PHE A 397 25.16 -24.23 6.57
C PHE A 397 26.19 -24.97 7.45
N PRO A 398 27.39 -24.42 7.70
CA PRO A 398 27.95 -23.25 7.03
C PRO A 398 28.17 -23.54 5.53
N ASN A 399 27.98 -22.53 4.68
CA ASN A 399 28.19 -22.65 3.24
C ASN A 399 29.00 -21.43 2.76
N PRO A 400 30.29 -21.59 2.38
CA PRO A 400 30.98 -22.86 2.14
C PRO A 400 31.33 -23.66 3.42
N VAL A 401 31.25 -24.99 3.33
CA VAL A 401 31.41 -25.95 4.44
C VAL A 401 32.83 -26.53 4.55
N GLY A 402 33.27 -26.75 5.79
CA GLY A 402 34.41 -27.62 6.13
C GLY A 402 33.96 -29.08 6.17
N ASP A 403 34.09 -29.73 7.33
CA ASP A 403 33.86 -31.18 7.44
C ASP A 403 32.42 -31.58 7.82
N VAL A 404 31.65 -30.66 8.39
CA VAL A 404 30.30 -30.94 8.92
C VAL A 404 29.32 -29.90 8.39
N LEU A 405 28.26 -30.39 7.76
CA LEU A 405 27.15 -29.62 7.22
C LEU A 405 25.92 -29.75 8.13
N PHE A 406 25.25 -28.65 8.42
CA PHE A 406 24.02 -28.56 9.19
C PHE A 406 22.86 -28.14 8.29
N PHE A 407 21.63 -28.43 8.74
CA PHE A 407 20.43 -28.26 7.94
C PHE A 407 19.37 -27.43 8.67
N GLN A 408 18.73 -26.52 7.95
CA GLN A 408 17.53 -25.80 8.38
C GLN A 408 16.43 -26.02 7.34
N GLY A 409 15.18 -26.14 7.79
CA GLY A 409 14.04 -26.44 6.93
C GLY A 409 13.77 -27.94 6.72
N LEU A 410 14.32 -28.82 7.58
CA LEU A 410 13.93 -30.23 7.61
C LEU A 410 12.69 -30.40 8.50
N PRO A 411 11.52 -30.80 7.96
CA PRO A 411 10.27 -30.89 8.72
C PRO A 411 10.21 -32.08 9.68
N ILE A 412 11.10 -33.07 9.53
CA ILE A 412 11.09 -34.32 10.30
C ILE A 412 12.51 -34.78 10.61
N SER A 413 12.67 -35.54 11.69
CA SER A 413 13.97 -36.03 12.17
C SER A 413 14.43 -37.35 11.55
N SER A 414 13.68 -37.93 10.61
CA SER A 414 14.03 -39.20 9.95
C SER A 414 13.68 -39.20 8.47
N TYR A 415 14.55 -39.80 7.65
CA TYR A 415 14.41 -39.91 6.19
C TYR A 415 14.72 -41.34 5.75
N ASP A 416 14.06 -41.80 4.68
CA ASP A 416 14.30 -43.13 4.10
C ASP A 416 15.65 -43.18 3.37
N SER A 417 16.08 -42.06 2.80
CA SER A 417 17.44 -41.91 2.28
C SER A 417 17.91 -40.46 2.30
N VAL A 418 19.22 -40.26 2.51
CA VAL A 418 19.89 -38.97 2.39
C VAL A 418 21.14 -39.15 1.53
N CYS A 419 21.16 -38.48 0.37
CA CYS A 419 22.20 -38.69 -0.65
C CYS A 419 22.77 -37.37 -1.15
N ILE A 420 24.07 -37.33 -1.41
CA ILE A 420 24.79 -36.19 -1.98
C ILE A 420 25.15 -36.48 -3.43
N TYR A 421 24.92 -35.50 -4.29
CA TYR A 421 25.12 -35.51 -5.71
C TYR A 421 26.03 -34.36 -6.13
N THR A 422 26.77 -34.53 -7.22
CA THR A 422 27.36 -33.41 -7.96
C THR A 422 26.27 -32.56 -8.61
N ILE A 423 26.60 -31.33 -9.00
CA ILE A 423 25.68 -30.47 -9.79
C ILE A 423 25.21 -31.09 -11.12
N ASN A 424 25.93 -32.09 -11.64
CA ASN A 424 25.58 -32.82 -12.87
C ASN A 424 24.70 -34.05 -12.58
N GLY A 425 24.24 -34.24 -11.35
CA GLY A 425 23.31 -35.31 -10.97
C GLY A 425 23.96 -36.67 -10.68
N GLN A 426 25.29 -36.78 -10.67
CA GLN A 426 25.96 -38.01 -10.25
C GLN A 426 25.98 -38.14 -8.72
N MET A 427 25.45 -39.24 -8.17
CA MET A 427 25.52 -39.54 -6.73
C MET A 427 26.97 -39.81 -6.32
N VAL A 428 27.44 -39.14 -5.27
CA VAL A 428 28.82 -39.24 -4.75
C VAL A 428 28.90 -39.79 -3.34
N LYS A 429 27.83 -39.66 -2.54
CA LYS A 429 27.81 -40.16 -1.16
C LYS A 429 26.37 -40.44 -0.71
N GLN A 430 26.18 -41.50 0.06
CA GLN A 430 24.96 -41.74 0.83
C GLN A 430 25.28 -41.56 2.31
N ILE A 431 24.48 -40.77 3.03
CA ILE A 431 24.64 -40.56 4.46
C ILE A 431 23.92 -41.69 5.19
N GLN A 432 24.68 -42.46 5.96
CA GLN A 432 24.16 -43.48 6.86
C GLN A 432 23.83 -42.83 8.21
N ASP A 433 22.79 -43.33 8.89
CA ASP A 433 22.40 -42.94 10.25
C ASP A 433 22.25 -41.42 10.45
N PHE A 434 21.57 -40.75 9.51
CA PHE A 434 21.33 -39.31 9.60
C PHE A 434 20.49 -38.94 10.83
N ASP A 435 21.05 -38.09 11.70
CA ASP A 435 20.46 -37.69 12.99
C ASP A 435 19.41 -36.58 12.89
N GLY A 436 19.07 -36.16 11.67
CA GLY A 436 18.12 -35.08 11.42
C GLY A 436 18.73 -33.68 11.49
N GLN A 437 20.00 -33.53 11.89
CA GLN A 437 20.60 -32.22 12.16
C GLN A 437 21.86 -31.94 11.34
N LYS A 438 22.70 -32.96 11.11
CA LYS A 438 24.02 -32.77 10.46
C LYS A 438 24.48 -33.95 9.62
N ALA A 439 25.37 -33.67 8.66
CA ALA A 439 26.02 -34.67 7.83
C ALA A 439 27.53 -34.42 7.76
N ALA A 440 28.32 -35.49 7.83
CA ALA A 440 29.76 -35.42 7.61
C ALA A 440 30.06 -35.36 6.10
N VAL A 441 30.78 -34.34 5.67
CA VAL A 441 31.12 -34.04 4.27
C VAL A 441 32.62 -33.79 4.05
N GLY A 442 33.44 -33.99 5.08
CA GLY A 442 34.89 -33.72 5.05
C GLY A 442 35.67 -34.52 4.01
N ASP A 443 35.16 -35.69 3.63
CA ASP A 443 35.70 -36.61 2.62
C ASP A 443 35.36 -36.23 1.17
N LEU A 444 34.48 -35.26 0.94
CA LEU A 444 34.19 -34.76 -0.39
C LEU A 444 35.33 -33.84 -0.88
N PRO A 445 35.72 -33.93 -2.18
CA PRO A 445 36.56 -32.92 -2.80
C PRO A 445 35.95 -31.51 -2.73
N ALA A 446 36.79 -30.48 -2.90
CA ALA A 446 36.29 -29.11 -3.03
C ALA A 446 35.40 -28.96 -4.28
N GLY A 447 34.23 -28.35 -4.14
CA GLY A 447 33.24 -28.25 -5.22
C GLY A 447 31.83 -27.94 -4.76
N ALA A 448 30.91 -27.80 -5.73
CA ALA A 448 29.48 -27.58 -5.48
C ALA A 448 28.70 -28.89 -5.51
N TYR A 449 27.81 -29.08 -4.55
CA TYR A 449 27.05 -30.30 -4.33
C TYR A 449 25.58 -30.02 -4.05
N ILE A 450 24.74 -31.02 -4.32
CA ILE A 450 23.32 -31.07 -3.97
C ILE A 450 23.13 -32.22 -3.00
N ILE A 451 22.47 -31.99 -1.86
CA ILE A 451 22.05 -33.05 -0.94
C ILE A 451 20.53 -33.24 -1.05
N ARG A 452 20.06 -34.48 -1.08
CA ARG A 452 18.64 -34.84 -1.22
C ARG A 452 18.19 -35.67 -0.04
N PHE A 453 17.01 -35.39 0.47
CA PHE A 453 16.35 -36.10 1.57
C PHE A 453 15.05 -36.70 1.06
N LEU A 454 14.89 -38.01 1.14
CA LEU A 454 13.70 -38.72 0.66
C LEU A 454 12.93 -39.32 1.84
N LYS A 455 11.63 -39.08 1.93
CA LYS A 455 10.72 -39.77 2.87
C LYS A 455 9.35 -39.99 2.23
N ASN A 456 8.86 -41.23 2.20
CA ASN A 456 7.52 -41.56 1.69
C ASN A 456 7.21 -40.97 0.29
N GLY A 457 8.22 -40.89 -0.59
CA GLY A 457 8.10 -40.31 -1.94
C GLY A 457 8.20 -38.78 -2.01
N ILE A 458 8.37 -38.09 -0.87
CA ILE A 458 8.64 -36.65 -0.79
C ILE A 458 10.14 -36.42 -0.80
N GLU A 459 10.60 -35.52 -1.67
CA GLU A 459 12.00 -35.16 -1.86
C GLU A 459 12.24 -33.70 -1.49
N LEU A 460 13.22 -33.47 -0.61
CA LEU A 460 13.76 -32.15 -0.26
C LEU A 460 15.20 -32.05 -0.73
N GLU A 461 15.64 -30.88 -1.20
CA GLU A 461 17.00 -30.67 -1.72
C GLU A 461 17.70 -29.50 -1.02
N GLY A 462 18.99 -29.63 -0.73
CA GLY A 462 19.84 -28.53 -0.27
C GLY A 462 21.08 -28.38 -1.15
N LYS A 463 21.66 -27.18 -1.21
CA LYS A 463 22.86 -26.90 -2.00
C LYS A 463 23.98 -26.38 -1.11
N PHE A 464 25.20 -26.86 -1.31
CA PHE A 464 26.37 -26.41 -0.55
C PHE A 464 27.68 -26.45 -1.34
N ILE A 465 28.65 -25.68 -0.90
CA ILE A 465 30.01 -25.61 -1.46
C ILE A 465 30.99 -26.21 -0.44
N ARG A 466 31.75 -27.24 -0.82
CA ARG A 466 32.84 -27.80 -0.02
C ARG A 466 34.13 -27.01 -0.28
N LYS A 467 34.75 -26.50 0.80
CA LYS A 467 36.06 -25.81 0.75
C LYS A 467 37.21 -26.77 0.48
#